data_AF-A0AA86P9M7-F1
#
_entry.id   AF-A0AA86P9M7-F1
#
_cell.length_a   1.000
_cell.length_b   1.000
_cell.length_c   1.000
_cell.angle_alpha   90.00
_cell.angle_beta   90.00
_cell.angle_gamma   90.00
#
_symmetry.space_group_name_H-M   'P 1'
#
loop_
_entity.id
_entity.type
_entity.pdbx_description
1 polymer ?
#
loop_
_entity_poly.entity_id
_entity_poly.type
_entity_poly.pdbx_seq_one_letter_code
_entity_poly.pdbx_strand_id
1 'polypeptide(L)'
;MYNESHCVSRYRAVIYTNAQLIKLIMAQTRFCWTGRRQASTIMNLHMLFDLVGKLVPSIKRFKLKLAPGLVMCYCRVLFCVLFVLITLPRTQPVIQSDAASFAIEIAFSLSQSLLYTSCIMQYQNNFTNPLDRQKASFYQNVLYQGGIGLGAIIGVCIKFLFE
;
A
#
# COMPACT_ATOMS: atom_id res chain seq x y z
N MET A 1 10.90 34.07 4.50
CA MET A 1 11.67 33.08 3.72
C MET A 1 11.70 31.77 4.50
N TYR A 2 10.82 30.83 4.13
CA TYR A 2 10.67 29.54 4.84
C TYR A 2 11.73 28.55 4.33
N ASN A 3 12.59 28.08 5.23
CA ASN A 3 13.74 27.22 4.99
C ASN A 3 13.40 25.99 4.10
N GLU A 4 13.85 26.01 2.84
CA GLU A 4 13.77 24.89 1.88
C GLU A 4 14.51 23.64 2.38
N SER A 5 15.46 23.81 3.30
CA SER A 5 16.30 22.77 3.89
C SER A 5 15.54 21.71 4.69
N HIS A 6 14.42 22.04 5.34
CA HIS A 6 13.60 21.05 6.06
C HIS A 6 12.70 20.21 5.14
N CYS A 7 12.34 20.74 3.97
CA CYS A 7 11.58 20.01 2.96
C CYS A 7 12.47 18.92 2.35
N VAL A 8 13.71 19.27 1.99
CA VAL A 8 14.71 18.36 1.41
C VAL A 8 15.06 17.20 2.34
N SER A 9 15.10 17.40 3.67
CA SER A 9 15.34 16.33 4.64
C SER A 9 14.20 15.28 4.67
N ARG A 10 12.93 15.71 4.58
CA ARG A 10 11.77 14.80 4.50
C ARG A 10 11.74 13.99 3.21
N TYR A 11 12.16 14.59 2.08
CA TYR A 11 12.30 13.87 0.81
C TYR A 11 13.48 12.90 0.84
N ARG A 12 14.62 13.25 1.45
CA ARG A 12 15.79 12.35 1.51
C ARG A 12 15.49 11.07 2.28
N ALA A 13 14.82 11.11 3.42
CA ALA A 13 14.50 9.89 4.17
C ALA A 13 13.63 8.92 3.34
N VAL A 14 12.61 9.43 2.65
CA VAL A 14 11.72 8.65 1.77
C VAL A 14 12.47 8.14 0.53
N ILE A 15 13.34 8.96 -0.08
CA ILE A 15 14.15 8.59 -1.25
C ILE A 15 15.21 7.53 -0.90
N TYR A 16 15.84 7.58 0.28
CA TYR A 16 16.84 6.59 0.70
C TYR A 16 16.20 5.22 1.02
N THR A 17 15.03 5.19 1.66
CA THR A 17 14.26 3.94 1.80
C THR A 17 13.79 3.41 0.45
N ASN A 18 13.38 4.28 -0.48
CA ASN A 18 12.94 3.87 -1.81
C ASN A 18 14.09 3.40 -2.71
N ALA A 19 15.30 3.94 -2.58
CA ALA A 19 16.48 3.50 -3.34
C ALA A 19 16.96 2.10 -2.89
N GLN A 20 16.86 1.79 -1.60
CA GLN A 20 17.08 0.44 -1.07
C GLN A 20 15.99 -0.53 -1.56
N LEU A 21 14.72 -0.09 -1.58
CA LEU A 21 13.60 -0.85 -2.12
C LEU A 21 13.78 -1.15 -3.61
N ILE A 22 14.22 -0.16 -4.42
CA ILE A 22 14.50 -0.32 -5.85
C ILE A 22 15.64 -1.32 -6.10
N LYS A 23 16.70 -1.31 -5.28
CA LYS A 23 17.76 -2.33 -5.35
C LYS A 23 17.25 -3.72 -4.96
N LEU A 24 16.35 -3.83 -3.99
CA LEU A 24 15.70 -5.08 -3.59
C LEU A 24 14.78 -5.63 -4.69
N ILE A 25 14.01 -4.74 -5.35
CA ILE A 25 13.13 -5.04 -6.49
C ILE A 25 13.95 -5.54 -7.70
N MET A 26 15.09 -4.91 -7.99
CA MET A 26 16.01 -5.36 -9.05
C MET A 26 16.74 -6.67 -8.72
N ALA A 27 16.91 -6.99 -7.43
CA ALA A 27 17.51 -8.25 -7.00
C ALA A 27 16.51 -9.43 -7.05
N GLN A 28 15.24 -9.20 -6.71
CA GLN A 28 14.19 -10.24 -6.75
C GLN A 28 13.74 -10.59 -8.18
N THR A 29 13.88 -9.67 -9.13
CA THR A 29 13.50 -9.89 -10.54
C THR A 29 14.43 -10.85 -11.31
N ARG A 30 15.60 -11.23 -10.76
CA ARG A 30 16.52 -12.18 -11.43
C ARG A 30 16.30 -13.66 -11.14
N PHE A 31 15.44 -14.04 -10.20
CA PHE A 31 15.35 -15.43 -9.72
C PHE A 31 13.90 -15.93 -9.63
N CYS A 32 13.32 -16.49 -10.70
CA CYS A 32 12.26 -17.51 -10.57
C CYS A 32 11.87 -18.23 -11.88
N TRP A 33 12.00 -19.57 -11.87
CA TRP A 33 11.53 -20.48 -12.91
C TRP A 33 10.15 -21.10 -12.57
N THR A 34 9.26 -20.99 -13.56
CA THR A 34 8.08 -21.80 -13.99
C THR A 34 6.91 -22.24 -13.09
N GLY A 35 6.97 -22.26 -11.75
CA GLY A 35 5.77 -22.51 -10.90
C GLY A 35 5.41 -21.34 -9.98
N ARG A 36 6.45 -20.59 -9.57
CA ARG A 36 6.37 -19.37 -8.77
C ARG A 36 6.15 -18.09 -9.60
N ARG A 37 5.96 -18.23 -10.92
CA ARG A 37 5.89 -17.09 -11.86
C ARG A 37 4.69 -16.17 -11.57
N GLN A 38 3.49 -16.72 -11.32
CA GLN A 38 2.33 -15.86 -11.05
C GLN A 38 2.45 -15.11 -9.72
N ALA A 39 2.83 -15.79 -8.64
CA ALA A 39 3.02 -15.15 -7.33
C ALA A 39 4.13 -14.08 -7.36
N SER A 40 5.25 -14.36 -8.05
CA SER A 40 6.34 -13.39 -8.21
C SER A 40 5.90 -12.17 -9.04
N THR A 41 5.14 -12.38 -10.12
CA THR A 41 4.59 -11.28 -10.93
C THR A 41 3.60 -10.43 -10.14
N ILE A 42 2.67 -11.06 -9.40
CA ILE A 42 1.70 -10.35 -8.54
C ILE A 42 2.44 -9.53 -7.48
N MET A 43 3.44 -10.12 -6.81
CA MET A 43 4.25 -9.42 -5.81
C MET A 43 5.01 -8.22 -6.42
N ASN A 44 5.62 -8.41 -7.60
CA ASN A 44 6.34 -7.33 -8.28
C ASN A 44 5.40 -6.20 -8.71
N LEU A 45 4.20 -6.55 -9.21
CA LEU A 45 3.16 -5.60 -9.57
C LEU A 45 2.70 -4.81 -8.33
N HIS A 46 2.44 -5.51 -7.23
CA HIS A 46 2.06 -4.91 -5.95
C HIS A 46 3.12 -3.90 -5.49
N MET A 47 4.39 -4.28 -5.48
CA MET A 47 5.50 -3.40 -5.07
C MET A 47 5.66 -2.19 -6.01
N LEU A 48 5.51 -2.39 -7.33
CA LEU A 48 5.62 -1.31 -8.30
C LEU A 48 4.52 -0.26 -8.09
N PHE A 49 3.27 -0.70 -7.97
CA PHE A 49 2.15 0.22 -7.78
C PHE A 49 2.06 0.77 -6.35
N ASP A 50 2.60 0.08 -5.36
CA ASP A 50 2.80 0.62 -4.02
C ASP A 50 3.80 1.79 -4.04
N LEU A 51 4.90 1.66 -4.78
CA LEU A 51 5.86 2.74 -5.00
C LEU A 51 5.19 3.93 -5.72
N VAL A 52 4.46 3.67 -6.81
CA VAL A 52 3.74 4.73 -7.53
C VAL A 52 2.73 5.43 -6.61
N GLY A 53 1.96 4.68 -5.81
CA GLY A 53 1.00 5.22 -4.88
C GLY A 53 1.62 6.03 -3.73
N LYS A 54 2.89 5.79 -3.36
CA LYS A 54 3.66 6.63 -2.43
C LYS A 54 4.20 7.91 -3.08
N LEU A 55 4.50 7.86 -4.38
CA LEU A 55 5.03 9.00 -5.12
C LEU A 55 3.95 10.05 -5.42
N VAL A 56 2.73 9.62 -5.75
CA VAL A 56 1.64 10.54 -6.13
C VAL A 56 1.32 11.59 -5.05
N PRO A 57 1.16 11.25 -3.75
CA PRO A 57 0.89 12.23 -2.69
C PRO A 57 2.09 13.11 -2.36
N SER A 58 3.30 12.67 -2.74
CA SER A 58 4.54 13.44 -2.56
C SER A 58 4.63 14.62 -3.52
N ILE A 59 3.84 14.65 -4.60
CA ILE A 59 3.74 15.77 -5.53
C ILE A 59 2.92 16.88 -4.87
N LYS A 60 3.52 18.08 -4.70
CA LYS A 60 2.95 19.23 -3.94
C LYS A 60 1.51 19.64 -4.31
N ARG A 61 1.03 19.29 -5.51
CA ARG A 61 -0.34 19.59 -5.97
C ARG A 61 -1.39 18.60 -5.48
N PHE A 62 -1.01 17.41 -5.03
CA PHE A 62 -1.97 16.40 -4.60
C PHE A 62 -2.24 16.50 -3.10
N LYS A 63 -3.44 16.95 -2.72
CA LYS A 63 -3.92 16.99 -1.33
C LYS A 63 -5.26 16.27 -1.24
N LEU A 64 -5.23 15.02 -0.83
CA LEU A 64 -6.43 14.20 -0.67
C LEU A 64 -7.22 14.64 0.57
N LYS A 65 -8.34 15.35 0.44
CA LYS A 65 -9.15 15.77 1.61
C LYS A 65 -9.59 14.56 2.47
N LEU A 66 -9.87 14.78 3.76
CA LEU A 66 -10.27 13.73 4.69
C LEU A 66 -11.52 12.96 4.22
N ALA A 67 -12.57 13.67 3.78
CA ALA A 67 -13.82 13.06 3.32
C ALA A 67 -13.63 12.07 2.15
N PRO A 68 -13.00 12.43 1.01
CA PRO A 68 -12.74 11.46 -0.06
C PRO A 68 -11.76 10.36 0.36
N GLY A 69 -10.84 10.64 1.30
CA GLY A 69 -9.97 9.60 1.87
C GLY A 69 -10.73 8.53 2.65
N LEU A 70 -11.71 8.93 3.46
CA LEU A 70 -12.58 8.00 4.18
C LEU A 70 -13.44 7.17 3.22
N VAL A 71 -14.05 7.82 2.21
CA VAL A 71 -14.83 7.12 1.18
C VAL A 71 -13.97 6.08 0.46
N MET A 72 -12.76 6.45 0.03
CA MET A 72 -11.82 5.49 -0.58
C MET A 72 -11.46 4.34 0.38
N CYS A 73 -11.29 4.61 1.68
CA CYS A 73 -11.03 3.57 2.68
C CYS A 73 -12.19 2.57 2.77
N TYR A 74 -13.44 3.04 2.84
CA TYR A 74 -14.61 2.15 2.87
C TYR A 74 -14.80 1.37 1.57
N CYS A 75 -14.56 2.00 0.42
CA CYS A 75 -14.62 1.31 -0.87
C CYS A 75 -13.61 0.15 -0.97
N ARG A 76 -12.54 0.12 -0.17
CA ARG A 76 -11.59 -0.99 -0.18
C ARG A 76 -12.16 -2.30 0.33
N VAL A 77 -13.25 -2.29 1.09
CA VAL A 77 -13.97 -3.51 1.47
C VAL A 77 -14.48 -4.26 0.24
N LEU A 78 -14.78 -3.55 -0.86
CA LEU A 78 -15.15 -4.17 -2.14
C LEU A 78 -14.02 -5.03 -2.71
N PHE A 79 -12.75 -4.65 -2.49
CA PHE A 79 -11.63 -5.47 -2.93
C PHE A 79 -11.59 -6.83 -2.22
N CYS A 80 -12.01 -6.91 -0.95
CA CYS A 80 -12.12 -8.20 -0.27
C CYS A 80 -13.09 -9.13 -0.98
N VAL A 81 -14.25 -8.63 -1.40
CA VAL A 81 -15.24 -9.40 -2.18
C VAL A 81 -14.67 -9.79 -3.54
N LEU A 82 -14.01 -8.86 -4.24
CA LEU A 82 -13.40 -9.12 -5.55
C LEU A 82 -12.29 -10.19 -5.46
N PHE A 83 -11.44 -10.14 -4.44
CA PHE A 83 -10.41 -11.16 -4.21
C PHE A 83 -11.01 -12.52 -3.90
N VAL A 84 -12.11 -12.58 -3.14
CA VAL A 84 -12.86 -13.82 -2.92
C VAL A 84 -13.42 -14.37 -4.23
N LEU A 85 -13.99 -13.52 -5.10
CA LEU A 85 -14.52 -13.94 -6.41
C LEU A 85 -13.45 -14.40 -7.42
N ILE A 86 -12.22 -13.90 -7.30
CA ILE A 86 -11.06 -14.38 -8.06
C ILE A 86 -10.59 -15.75 -7.54
N THR A 87 -10.68 -15.98 -6.23
CA THR A 87 -10.12 -17.18 -5.58
C THR A 87 -11.11 -18.32 -5.40
N LEU A 88 -12.42 -18.04 -5.37
CA LEU A 88 -13.47 -19.01 -5.12
C LEU A 88 -14.61 -18.91 -6.16
N PRO A 89 -15.23 -20.05 -6.56
CA PRO A 89 -14.87 -21.42 -6.18
C PRO A 89 -13.62 -21.92 -6.93
N ARG A 90 -12.77 -22.73 -6.27
CA ARG A 90 -11.48 -23.20 -6.80
C ARG A 90 -11.57 -23.94 -8.14
N THR A 91 -12.73 -24.52 -8.44
CA THR A 91 -13.00 -25.28 -9.67
C THR A 91 -13.40 -24.41 -10.85
N GLN A 92 -14.11 -23.30 -10.61
CA GLN A 92 -14.53 -22.33 -11.61
C GLN A 92 -14.65 -20.95 -10.96
N PRO A 93 -13.54 -20.21 -10.78
CA PRO A 93 -13.61 -18.87 -10.20
C PRO A 93 -14.52 -17.98 -11.06
N VAL A 94 -15.22 -17.05 -10.42
CA VAL A 94 -16.17 -16.16 -11.11
C VAL A 94 -15.42 -15.20 -12.03
N ILE A 95 -14.24 -14.75 -11.61
CA ILE A 95 -13.33 -13.93 -12.40
C ILE A 95 -12.14 -14.79 -12.83
N GLN A 96 -12.17 -15.27 -14.08
CA GLN A 96 -11.12 -16.14 -14.64
C GLN A 96 -10.07 -15.38 -15.46
N SER A 97 -10.29 -14.09 -15.71
CA SER A 97 -9.38 -13.29 -16.51
C SER A 97 -8.18 -12.81 -15.70
N ASP A 98 -6.99 -13.25 -16.08
CA ASP A 98 -5.71 -12.77 -15.51
C ASP A 98 -5.61 -11.24 -15.55
N ALA A 99 -6.08 -10.61 -16.64
CA ALA A 99 -6.07 -9.16 -16.79
C ALA A 99 -6.97 -8.46 -15.75
N ALA A 100 -8.14 -9.02 -15.44
CA ALA A 100 -9.03 -8.49 -14.41
C ALA A 100 -8.42 -8.64 -13.02
N SER A 101 -7.80 -9.79 -12.72
CA SER A 101 -7.09 -10.04 -11.46
C SER A 101 -5.93 -9.07 -11.26
N PHE A 102 -5.13 -8.81 -12.31
CA PHE A 102 -4.06 -7.82 -12.26
C PHE A 102 -4.61 -6.40 -12.09
N ALA A 103 -5.69 -6.03 -12.77
CA ALA A 103 -6.29 -4.70 -12.62
C ALA A 103 -6.80 -4.46 -11.18
N ILE A 104 -7.40 -5.48 -10.57
CA ILE A 104 -7.86 -5.44 -9.18
C ILE A 104 -6.68 -5.29 -8.22
N GLU A 105 -5.61 -6.07 -8.42
CA GLU A 105 -4.39 -5.98 -7.60
C GLU A 105 -3.74 -4.59 -7.71
N ILE A 106 -3.65 -4.03 -8.92
CA ILE A 106 -3.13 -2.68 -9.16
C ILE A 106 -3.95 -1.64 -8.41
N ALA A 107 -5.27 -1.69 -8.56
CA ALA A 107 -6.17 -0.75 -7.92
C ALA A 107 -6.10 -0.84 -6.38
N PHE A 108 -6.01 -2.06 -5.85
CA PHE A 108 -5.84 -2.31 -4.41
C PHE A 108 -4.49 -1.76 -3.90
N SER A 109 -3.39 -2.08 -4.58
CA SER A 109 -2.04 -1.63 -4.20
C SER A 109 -1.92 -0.12 -4.24
N LEU A 110 -2.33 0.50 -5.35
CA LEU A 110 -2.26 1.94 -5.54
C LEU A 110 -3.11 2.68 -4.50
N SER A 111 -4.35 2.24 -4.28
CA SER A 111 -5.23 2.89 -3.28
C SER A 111 -4.71 2.74 -1.85
N GLN A 112 -3.97 1.66 -1.53
CA GLN A 112 -3.41 1.45 -0.19
C GLN A 112 -2.36 2.50 0.10
N SER A 113 -1.42 2.61 -0.83
CA SER A 113 -0.23 3.43 -0.69
C SER A 113 -0.55 4.91 -0.80
N LEU A 114 -1.52 5.25 -1.66
CA LEU A 114 -2.08 6.60 -1.76
C LEU A 114 -2.72 7.04 -0.44
N LEU A 115 -3.61 6.23 0.12
CA LEU A 115 -4.30 6.56 1.37
C LEU A 115 -3.33 6.62 2.54
N TYR A 116 -2.48 5.61 2.69
CA TYR A 116 -1.49 5.55 3.76
C TYR A 116 -0.60 6.80 3.77
N THR A 117 0.00 7.12 2.62
CA THR A 117 0.93 8.25 2.49
C THR A 117 0.21 9.58 2.67
N SER A 118 -0.99 9.74 2.09
CA SER A 118 -1.80 10.96 2.24
C SER A 118 -2.20 11.18 3.70
N CYS A 119 -2.63 10.13 4.40
CA CYS A 119 -2.98 10.19 5.82
C CYS A 119 -1.79 10.57 6.69
N ILE A 120 -0.61 9.98 6.48
CA ILE A 120 0.62 10.37 7.20
C ILE A 120 0.93 11.85 6.96
N MET A 121 0.94 12.29 5.70
CA MET A 121 1.28 13.67 5.37
C MET A 121 0.31 14.68 6.00
N GLN A 122 -1.00 14.38 5.98
CA GLN A 122 -2.00 15.23 6.62
C GLN A 122 -1.87 15.23 8.14
N TYR A 123 -1.72 14.06 8.73
CA TYR A 123 -1.59 13.93 10.17
C TYR A 123 -0.36 14.69 10.69
N GLN A 124 0.77 14.60 9.99
CA GLN A 124 1.98 15.35 10.34
C GLN A 124 1.87 16.87 10.11
N ASN A 125 1.00 17.32 9.22
CA ASN A 125 0.78 18.76 8.97
C ASN A 125 -0.04 19.43 10.08
N ASN A 126 -0.80 18.66 10.86
CA ASN A 126 -1.61 19.19 11.96
C ASN A 126 -0.78 19.55 13.20
N PHE A 127 0.47 19.08 13.30
CA PHE A 127 1.36 19.36 14.43
C PHE A 127 2.44 20.39 14.04
N THR A 128 2.48 21.52 14.75
CA THR A 128 3.54 22.53 14.65
C THR A 128 4.79 22.12 15.41
N ASN A 129 4.63 21.51 16.59
CA ASN A 129 5.74 21.07 17.43
C ASN A 129 6.44 19.79 16.88
N PRO A 130 7.78 19.74 16.86
CA PRO A 130 8.52 18.59 16.35
C PRO A 130 8.41 17.35 17.25
N LEU A 131 8.36 17.53 18.58
CA LEU A 131 8.24 16.42 19.54
C LEU A 131 6.89 15.72 19.44
N ASP A 132 5.80 16.49 19.33
CA ASP A 132 4.45 15.95 19.19
C ASP A 132 4.31 15.21 17.85
N ARG A 133 4.92 15.73 16.78
CA ARG A 133 4.97 15.05 15.48
C ARG A 133 5.66 13.68 15.57
N GLN A 134 6.74 13.55 16.34
CA GLN A 134 7.45 12.28 16.49
C GLN A 134 6.59 11.25 17.25
N LYS A 135 5.97 11.65 18.36
CA LYS A 135 5.04 10.78 19.11
C LYS A 135 3.85 10.37 18.25
N ALA A 136 3.26 11.31 17.53
CA ALA A 136 2.15 11.08 16.62
C ALA A 136 2.52 10.04 15.53
N SER A 137 3.71 10.16 14.93
CA SER A 137 4.20 9.19 13.94
C SER A 137 4.41 7.79 14.53
N PHE A 138 4.83 7.70 15.79
CA PHE A 138 4.96 6.42 16.50
C PHE A 138 3.61 5.73 16.67
N TYR A 139 2.61 6.44 17.21
CA TYR A 139 1.25 5.89 17.36
C TYR A 139 0.64 5.46 16.04
N GLN A 140 0.85 6.24 14.98
CA GLN A 140 0.36 5.89 13.65
C GLN A 140 1.01 4.61 13.12
N ASN A 141 2.31 4.42 13.32
CA ASN A 141 3.00 3.19 12.94
C ASN A 141 2.49 1.98 13.75
N VAL A 142 2.26 2.14 15.05
CA VAL A 142 1.72 1.07 15.90
C VAL A 142 0.33 0.64 15.41
N LEU A 143 -0.57 1.60 15.12
CA LEU A 143 -1.89 1.30 14.58
C LEU A 143 -1.82 0.62 13.20
N TYR A 144 -0.91 1.08 12.33
CA TYR A 144 -0.71 0.48 11.01
C TYR A 144 -0.24 -0.97 11.10
N GLN A 145 0.77 -1.25 11.95
CA GLN A 145 1.27 -2.61 12.17
C GLN A 145 0.21 -3.50 12.84
N GLY A 146 -0.56 -2.95 13.78
CA GLY A 146 -1.70 -3.66 14.38
C GLY A 146 -2.76 -4.04 13.35
N GLY A 147 -3.07 -3.13 12.41
CA GLY A 147 -3.98 -3.41 11.30
C GLY A 147 -3.48 -4.51 10.36
N ILE A 148 -2.18 -4.51 10.00
CA ILE A 148 -1.56 -5.59 9.21
C ILE A 148 -1.67 -6.92 9.96
N GLY A 149 -1.36 -6.94 11.26
CA GLY A 149 -1.46 -8.14 12.09
C GLY A 149 -2.87 -8.70 12.14
N LEU A 150 -3.87 -7.84 12.37
CA LEU A 150 -5.29 -8.23 12.36
C LEU A 150 -5.71 -8.77 10.97
N GLY A 151 -5.27 -8.12 9.89
CA GLY A 151 -5.53 -8.57 8.52
C GLY A 151 -4.93 -9.96 8.23
N ALA A 152 -3.73 -10.25 8.74
CA ALA A 152 -3.10 -11.56 8.59
C ALA A 152 -3.89 -12.66 9.33
N ILE A 153 -4.37 -12.38 10.55
CA ILE A 153 -5.20 -13.32 11.33
C ILE A 153 -6.51 -13.60 10.57
N ILE A 154 -7.20 -12.55 10.11
CA ILE A 154 -8.44 -12.69 9.33
C ILE A 154 -8.19 -13.49 8.04
N GLY A 155 -7.10 -13.20 7.32
CA GLY A 155 -6.75 -13.93 6.09
C GLY A 155 -6.53 -15.43 6.33
N VAL A 156 -5.87 -15.79 7.43
CA VAL A 156 -5.71 -17.20 7.83
C VAL A 156 -7.05 -17.84 8.20
N CYS A 157 -7.90 -17.15 8.96
CA CYS A 157 -9.25 -17.64 9.30
C CYS A 157 -10.11 -17.87 8.05
N ILE A 158 -10.09 -16.95 7.08
CA ILE A 158 -10.80 -17.12 5.80
C ILE A 158 -10.28 -18.35 5.07
N LYS A 159 -8.95 -18.53 5.00
CA LYS A 159 -8.38 -19.72 4.37
C LYS A 159 -8.89 -21.01 5.01
N PHE A 160 -8.91 -21.10 6.33
CA PHE A 160 -9.43 -22.28 7.05
C PHE A 160 -10.93 -22.50 6.89
N LEU A 161 -11.71 -21.44 6.63
CA LEU A 161 -13.16 -21.55 6.46
C LEU A 161 -13.57 -22.06 5.07
N PHE A 162 -12.68 -21.95 4.08
CA PHE A 162 -12.91 -22.34 2.69
C PHE A 162 -12.00 -23.49 2.21
N GLU A 163 -11.22 -24.09 3.11
CA GLU A 163 -10.53 -25.38 2.92
C GLU A 163 -11.33 -26.52 3.53
#